data_AF-A0A9E3BBQ8-F1
#
_entry.id   AF-A0A9E3BBQ8-F1
#
_cell.length_a   1.000
_cell.length_b   1.000
_cell.length_c   1.000
_cell.angle_alpha   90.00
_cell.angle_beta   90.00
_cell.angle_gamma   90.00
#
_symmetry.space_group_name_H-M   'P 1'
#
loop_
_entity.id
_entity.type
_entity.pdbx_description
1 polymer ?
#
loop_
_entity_poly.entity_id
_entity_poly.type
_entity_poly.pdbx_seq_one_letter_code
_entity_poly.pdbx_strand_id
1 'polypeptide(L)'
;MTTTTQPSTLLTRYLQTLKGATPNSAAAAFYASLDTISSISPSITASIINELRDQRGNLKLIASENYSSLATQLAAGNLLTDKYAEGYPHHRFYAGCDNVDAIEDEACQLACTLFGAEHAYVQPHSGADANLVAFLTILSAKVQRPLLRELNLEDPSKASREDWATVRAAVHNQRLLSLDYYSGGHLTHGYRHNISSHLFDVHTYSVDPETKLINLDRLRTQLHEVRPLILLAGYSAYPRKLNFAKL
;
A
#
# COMPACT_ATOMS: atom_id res chain seq x y z
N MET A 1 -24.52 -50.10 17.00
CA MET A 1 -24.46 -48.88 16.16
C MET A 1 -23.77 -47.81 16.98
N THR A 2 -22.45 -47.69 16.85
CA THR A 2 -21.67 -46.62 17.48
C THR A 2 -21.95 -45.34 16.71
N THR A 3 -22.78 -44.45 17.26
CA THR A 3 -22.95 -43.09 16.78
C THR A 3 -21.62 -42.37 16.96
N THR A 4 -20.82 -42.32 15.91
CA THR A 4 -19.68 -41.41 15.81
C THR A 4 -20.25 -39.99 15.84
N THR A 5 -20.26 -39.38 17.02
CA THR A 5 -20.54 -37.95 17.16
C THR A 5 -19.52 -37.21 16.31
N GLN A 6 -19.98 -36.63 15.21
CA GLN A 6 -19.21 -35.69 14.41
C GLN A 6 -18.58 -34.65 15.35
N PRO A 7 -17.28 -34.35 15.21
CA PRO A 7 -16.64 -33.36 16.06
C PRO A 7 -17.38 -32.02 15.91
N SER A 8 -17.85 -31.46 17.03
CA SER A 8 -18.58 -30.18 17.05
C SER A 8 -17.76 -29.08 16.36
N THR A 9 -18.39 -28.30 15.48
CA THR A 9 -17.73 -27.21 14.75
C THR A 9 -17.30 -26.09 15.71
N LEU A 10 -16.34 -25.24 15.31
CA LEU A 10 -15.84 -24.16 16.15
C LEU A 10 -16.95 -23.17 16.51
N LEU A 11 -17.81 -22.81 15.55
CA LEU A 11 -18.96 -21.95 15.80
C LEU A 11 -19.91 -22.58 16.81
N THR A 12 -20.23 -23.86 16.65
CA THR A 12 -21.14 -24.57 17.55
C THR A 12 -20.59 -24.59 18.97
N ARG A 13 -19.30 -24.88 19.14
CA ARG A 13 -18.63 -24.81 20.46
C ARG A 13 -18.71 -23.40 21.05
N TYR A 14 -18.43 -22.36 20.27
CA TYR A 14 -18.54 -20.97 20.72
C TYR A 14 -19.96 -20.67 21.24
N LEU A 15 -20.99 -20.96 20.44
CA LEU A 15 -22.39 -20.71 20.81
C LEU A 15 -22.81 -21.47 22.08
N GLN A 16 -22.32 -22.70 22.25
CA GLN A 16 -22.56 -23.49 23.46
C GLN A 16 -21.96 -22.83 24.71
N THR A 17 -20.81 -22.16 24.60
CA THR A 17 -20.19 -21.48 25.76
C THR A 17 -20.99 -20.28 26.25
N LEU A 18 -21.82 -19.67 25.39
CA LEU A 18 -22.61 -18.49 25.70
C LEU A 18 -23.81 -18.77 26.62
N LYS A 19 -24.27 -20.03 26.72
CA LYS A 19 -25.40 -20.45 27.57
C LYS A 19 -26.66 -19.56 27.40
N GLY A 20 -26.97 -19.18 26.16
CA GLY A 20 -28.12 -18.34 25.83
C GLY A 20 -27.85 -16.83 25.81
N ALA A 21 -26.64 -16.38 26.13
CA ALA A 21 -26.25 -14.99 25.91
C ALA A 21 -26.17 -14.66 24.41
N THR A 22 -26.38 -13.39 24.07
CA THR A 22 -26.28 -12.89 22.69
C THR A 22 -24.85 -13.09 22.17
N PRO A 23 -24.65 -13.74 21.01
CA PRO A 23 -23.33 -13.92 20.44
C PRO A 23 -22.74 -12.59 19.96
N ASN A 24 -21.43 -12.44 20.13
CA ASN A 24 -20.68 -11.39 19.47
C ASN A 24 -20.61 -11.72 17.97
N SER A 25 -21.11 -10.82 17.12
CA SER A 25 -21.22 -11.06 15.67
C SER A 25 -19.86 -11.29 15.02
N ALA A 26 -18.83 -10.54 15.41
CA ALA A 26 -17.49 -10.69 14.86
C ALA A 26 -16.85 -12.03 15.25
N ALA A 27 -17.01 -12.46 16.50
CA ALA A 27 -16.54 -13.77 16.95
C ALA A 27 -17.28 -14.91 16.24
N ALA A 28 -18.61 -14.80 16.11
CA ALA A 28 -19.40 -15.78 15.37
C ALA A 28 -18.95 -15.88 13.90
N ALA A 29 -18.74 -14.74 13.22
CA ALA A 29 -18.25 -14.69 11.85
C ALA A 29 -16.86 -15.33 11.71
N PHE A 30 -15.94 -15.04 12.63
CA PHE A 30 -14.59 -15.61 12.63
C PHE A 30 -14.62 -17.15 12.79
N TYR A 31 -15.42 -17.68 13.72
CA TYR A 31 -15.52 -19.13 13.88
C TYR A 31 -16.22 -19.80 12.70
N ALA A 32 -17.27 -19.17 12.15
CA ALA A 32 -17.96 -19.67 10.96
C ALA A 32 -17.04 -19.72 9.73
N SER A 33 -16.18 -18.71 9.55
CA SER A 33 -15.21 -18.71 8.46
C SER A 33 -14.17 -19.81 8.62
N LEU A 34 -13.66 -20.06 9.84
CA LEU A 34 -12.74 -21.16 10.10
C LEU A 34 -13.40 -22.54 9.86
N ASP A 35 -14.67 -22.72 10.24
CA ASP A 35 -15.41 -23.94 9.94
C ASP A 35 -15.52 -24.17 8.41
N THR A 36 -15.81 -23.11 7.66
CA THR A 36 -15.88 -23.15 6.20
C THR A 36 -14.53 -23.52 5.58
N ILE A 37 -13.45 -22.85 6.00
CA ILE A 37 -12.10 -23.14 5.52
C ILE A 37 -11.71 -24.59 5.89
N SER A 38 -12.03 -25.04 7.10
CA SER A 38 -11.69 -26.37 7.58
C SER A 38 -12.39 -27.48 6.79
N SER A 39 -13.57 -27.21 6.22
CA SER A 39 -14.27 -28.18 5.36
C SER A 39 -13.49 -28.49 4.08
N ILE A 40 -12.67 -27.56 3.61
CA ILE A 40 -11.84 -27.67 2.41
C ILE A 40 -10.38 -28.01 2.77
N SER A 41 -9.83 -27.33 3.78
CA SER A 41 -8.45 -27.46 4.23
C SER A 41 -8.32 -27.35 5.76
N PRO A 42 -8.38 -28.50 6.46
CA PRO A 42 -8.17 -28.55 7.91
C PRO A 42 -6.78 -28.06 8.34
N SER A 43 -5.75 -28.32 7.53
CA SER A 43 -4.37 -27.90 7.84
C SER A 43 -4.22 -26.38 7.83
N ILE A 44 -4.84 -25.68 6.88
CA ILE A 44 -4.83 -24.21 6.84
C ILE A 44 -5.56 -23.64 8.05
N THR A 45 -6.71 -24.20 8.42
CA THR A 45 -7.43 -23.79 9.64
C THR A 45 -6.57 -23.97 10.89
N ALA A 46 -5.87 -25.10 11.01
CA ALA A 46 -4.96 -25.35 12.12
C ALA A 46 -3.82 -24.31 12.17
N SER A 47 -3.23 -23.95 11.03
CA SER A 47 -2.22 -22.90 10.95
C SER A 47 -2.75 -21.52 11.34
N ILE A 48 -3.96 -21.14 10.92
CA ILE A 48 -4.58 -19.86 11.33
C ILE A 48 -4.81 -19.83 12.85
N ILE A 49 -5.27 -20.93 13.44
CA ILE A 49 -5.46 -21.04 14.90
C ILE A 49 -4.11 -20.96 15.63
N ASN A 50 -3.06 -21.57 15.09
CA ASN A 50 -1.73 -21.47 15.67
C ASN A 50 -1.17 -20.04 15.58
N GLU A 51 -1.34 -19.35 14.46
CA GLU A 51 -0.95 -17.93 14.34
C GLU A 51 -1.69 -17.05 15.36
N LEU A 52 -2.99 -17.27 15.59
CA LEU A 52 -3.73 -16.57 16.64
C LEU A 52 -3.14 -16.84 18.03
N ARG A 53 -2.70 -18.07 18.32
CA ARG A 53 -2.03 -18.40 19.59
C ARG A 53 -0.69 -17.69 19.68
N ASP A 54 0.10 -17.67 18.61
CA ASP A 54 1.40 -17.01 18.58
C ASP A 54 1.25 -15.51 18.79
N GLN A 55 0.28 -14.87 18.12
CA GLN A 55 -0.01 -13.45 18.32
C GLN A 55 -0.46 -13.11 19.75
N ARG A 56 -1.11 -14.03 20.46
CA ARG A 56 -1.54 -13.85 21.86
C ARG A 56 -0.46 -14.22 22.87
N GLY A 57 0.44 -15.12 22.52
CA GLY A 57 1.50 -15.64 23.38
C GLY A 57 2.79 -14.83 23.36
N ASN A 58 2.96 -13.95 22.37
CA ASN A 58 4.18 -13.18 22.17
C ASN A 58 3.96 -11.67 22.27
N LEU A 59 4.97 -10.96 22.76
CA LEU A 59 5.00 -9.49 22.72
C LEU A 59 5.46 -9.02 21.33
N LYS A 60 4.57 -8.36 20.60
CA LYS A 60 4.86 -7.82 19.27
C LYS A 60 5.53 -6.44 19.38
N LEU A 61 6.79 -6.35 18.98
CA LEU A 61 7.62 -5.13 19.04
C LEU A 61 8.08 -4.62 17.67
N ILE A 62 7.64 -5.23 16.58
CA ILE A 62 7.95 -4.76 15.22
C ILE A 62 7.12 -3.49 14.96
N ALA A 63 7.81 -2.35 14.77
CA ALA A 63 7.19 -1.03 14.70
C ALA A 63 6.14 -0.86 13.59
N SER A 64 6.25 -1.64 12.51
CA SER A 64 5.34 -1.59 11.36
C SER A 64 4.17 -2.56 11.43
N GLU A 65 4.12 -3.44 12.45
CA GLU A 65 3.02 -4.38 12.59
C GLU A 65 1.93 -3.83 13.52
N ASN A 66 0.69 -4.26 13.28
CA ASN A 66 -0.46 -3.91 14.11
C ASN A 66 -1.55 -4.99 14.00
N TYR A 67 -2.61 -4.88 14.80
CA TYR A 67 -3.79 -5.74 14.72
C TYR A 67 -4.95 -4.95 14.12
N SER A 68 -5.44 -5.39 12.96
CA SER A 68 -6.65 -4.82 12.35
C SER A 68 -7.90 -5.33 13.07
N SER A 69 -8.99 -4.56 12.98
CA SER A 69 -10.29 -5.00 13.50
C SER A 69 -10.84 -6.19 12.68
N LEU A 70 -11.67 -7.03 13.30
CA LEU A 70 -12.35 -8.10 12.57
C LEU A 70 -13.27 -7.55 11.46
N ALA A 71 -13.85 -6.36 11.64
CA ALA A 71 -14.65 -5.71 10.60
C ALA A 71 -13.81 -5.45 9.35
N THR A 72 -12.58 -4.94 9.51
CA THR A 72 -11.62 -4.74 8.41
C THR A 72 -11.25 -6.07 7.73
N GLN A 73 -10.96 -7.11 8.51
CA GLN A 73 -10.59 -8.42 7.96
C GLN A 73 -11.75 -9.06 7.17
N LEU A 74 -12.97 -8.98 7.69
CA LEU A 74 -14.18 -9.49 7.04
C LEU A 74 -14.54 -8.66 5.79
N ALA A 75 -14.26 -7.37 5.78
CA ALA A 75 -14.43 -6.53 4.59
C ALA A 75 -13.43 -6.89 3.47
N ALA A 76 -12.22 -7.36 3.81
CA ALA A 76 -11.24 -7.80 2.81
C ALA A 76 -11.58 -9.18 2.20
N GLY A 77 -12.12 -10.10 3.00
CA GLY A 77 -12.46 -11.46 2.59
C GLY A 77 -13.93 -11.65 2.25
N ASN A 78 -14.49 -10.85 1.34
CA ASN A 78 -15.91 -10.93 0.94
C ASN A 78 -16.12 -11.05 -0.59
N LEU A 79 -17.38 -11.10 -1.00
CA LEU A 79 -17.82 -11.30 -2.39
C LEU A 79 -17.28 -10.28 -3.41
N LEU A 80 -16.81 -9.11 -2.97
CA LEU A 80 -16.25 -8.10 -3.87
C LEU A 80 -14.99 -8.60 -4.58
N THR A 81 -14.32 -9.63 -4.04
CA THR A 81 -13.20 -10.28 -4.73
C THR A 81 -13.58 -10.87 -6.10
N ASP A 82 -14.87 -11.10 -6.37
CA ASP A 82 -15.36 -11.65 -7.63
C ASP A 82 -15.59 -10.54 -8.69
N LYS A 83 -15.52 -9.26 -8.29
CA LYS A 83 -15.89 -8.14 -9.15
C LYS A 83 -14.68 -7.48 -9.80
N TYR A 84 -14.71 -7.43 -11.13
CA TYR A 84 -13.76 -6.67 -11.94
C TYR A 84 -14.32 -5.27 -12.24
N ALA A 85 -13.59 -4.21 -11.85
CA ALA A 85 -14.06 -2.82 -11.88
C ALA A 85 -12.96 -1.84 -12.37
N GLU A 86 -12.36 -2.14 -13.53
CA GLU A 86 -11.34 -1.26 -14.13
C GLU A 86 -11.86 0.16 -14.36
N GLY A 87 -11.01 1.15 -14.08
CA GLY A 87 -11.34 2.57 -14.07
C GLY A 87 -11.40 3.11 -12.65
N TYR A 88 -12.11 4.21 -12.46
CA TYR A 88 -12.36 4.85 -11.16
C TYR A 88 -13.85 5.14 -11.03
N PRO A 89 -14.36 5.52 -9.84
CA PRO A 89 -15.79 5.71 -9.61
C PRO A 89 -16.44 6.59 -10.69
N HIS A 90 -17.57 6.13 -11.24
CA HIS A 90 -18.34 6.76 -12.31
C HIS A 90 -17.66 6.83 -13.69
N HIS A 91 -16.45 6.30 -13.82
CA HIS A 91 -15.67 6.23 -15.05
C HIS A 91 -15.06 4.84 -15.24
N ARG A 92 -15.92 3.82 -15.18
CA ARG A 92 -15.55 2.42 -15.34
C ARG A 92 -15.57 1.99 -16.80
N PHE A 93 -14.68 1.05 -17.14
CA PHE A 93 -14.69 0.40 -18.45
C PHE A 93 -15.80 -0.66 -18.58
N TYR A 94 -16.29 -1.19 -17.46
CA TYR A 94 -17.32 -2.22 -17.40
C TYR A 94 -18.58 -1.77 -16.64
N ALA A 95 -19.72 -2.35 -17.02
CA ALA A 95 -21.00 -2.09 -16.38
C ALA A 95 -21.18 -2.79 -15.02
N GLY A 96 -22.20 -2.36 -14.28
CA GLY A 96 -22.62 -2.98 -13.02
C GLY A 96 -21.62 -2.76 -11.88
N CYS A 97 -21.01 -1.58 -11.83
CA CYS A 97 -20.03 -1.20 -10.81
C CYS A 97 -20.59 -0.27 -9.74
N ASP A 98 -21.89 0.04 -9.76
CA ASP A 98 -22.53 1.05 -8.89
C ASP A 98 -22.22 0.85 -7.39
N ASN A 99 -22.27 -0.39 -6.91
CA ASN A 99 -21.96 -0.71 -5.51
C ASN A 99 -20.46 -0.60 -5.20
N VAL A 100 -19.59 -0.93 -6.16
CA VAL A 100 -18.13 -0.77 -5.99
C VAL A 100 -17.76 0.71 -6.01
N ASP A 101 -18.41 1.50 -6.88
CA ASP A 101 -18.24 2.94 -6.96
C ASP A 101 -18.63 3.60 -5.65
N ALA A 102 -19.77 3.24 -5.06
CA ALA A 102 -20.19 3.76 -3.75
C ALA A 102 -19.15 3.48 -2.65
N ILE A 103 -18.58 2.27 -2.62
CA ILE A 103 -17.57 1.88 -1.62
C ILE A 103 -16.24 2.61 -1.85
N GLU A 104 -15.77 2.66 -3.09
CA GLU A 104 -14.50 3.31 -3.42
C GLU A 104 -14.59 4.84 -3.25
N ASP A 105 -15.71 5.46 -3.61
CA ASP A 105 -15.96 6.88 -3.40
C ASP A 105 -16.02 7.22 -1.90
N GLU A 106 -16.73 6.42 -1.09
CA GLU A 106 -16.73 6.59 0.37
C GLU A 106 -15.31 6.47 0.95
N ALA A 107 -14.51 5.49 0.51
CA ALA A 107 -13.14 5.34 0.95
C ALA A 107 -12.27 6.56 0.61
N CYS A 108 -12.41 7.12 -0.61
CA CYS A 108 -11.75 8.34 -1.02
C CYS A 108 -12.18 9.55 -0.16
N GLN A 109 -13.48 9.73 0.07
CA GLN A 109 -14.01 10.83 0.88
C GLN A 109 -13.54 10.76 2.34
N LEU A 110 -13.52 9.56 2.93
CA LEU A 110 -13.01 9.33 4.27
C LEU A 110 -11.52 9.65 4.36
N ALA A 111 -10.72 9.24 3.37
CA ALA A 111 -9.30 9.58 3.33
C ALA A 111 -9.07 11.09 3.23
N CYS A 112 -9.80 11.78 2.33
CA CYS A 112 -9.75 13.24 2.23
C CYS A 112 -10.10 13.92 3.55
N THR A 113 -11.18 13.47 4.21
CA THR A 113 -11.64 14.02 5.49
C THR A 113 -10.61 13.79 6.60
N LEU A 114 -10.04 12.58 6.68
CA LEU A 114 -9.09 12.19 7.73
C LEU A 114 -7.77 12.96 7.63
N PHE A 115 -7.27 13.18 6.41
CA PHE A 115 -5.96 13.80 6.19
C PHE A 115 -6.03 15.28 5.78
N GLY A 116 -7.23 15.84 5.61
CA GLY A 116 -7.41 17.19 5.09
C GLY A 116 -6.90 17.36 3.65
N ALA A 117 -6.99 16.31 2.84
CA ALA A 117 -6.53 16.29 1.46
C ALA A 117 -7.63 16.71 0.49
N GLU A 118 -7.26 17.35 -0.63
CA GLU A 118 -8.20 17.70 -1.70
C GLU A 118 -8.67 16.46 -2.48
N HIS A 119 -7.76 15.49 -2.64
CA HIS A 119 -8.00 14.26 -3.38
C HIS A 119 -7.34 13.06 -2.68
N ALA A 120 -7.92 11.88 -2.87
CA ALA A 120 -7.38 10.60 -2.43
C ALA A 120 -7.48 9.58 -3.56
N TYR A 121 -6.53 8.64 -3.59
CA TYR A 121 -6.51 7.52 -4.52
C TYR A 121 -6.24 6.24 -3.74
N VAL A 122 -7.22 5.35 -3.69
CA VAL A 122 -7.26 4.21 -2.75
C VAL A 122 -7.05 2.84 -3.42
N GLN A 123 -6.73 2.83 -4.72
CA GLN A 123 -6.50 1.57 -5.47
C GLN A 123 -5.10 0.94 -5.34
N PRO A 124 -4.02 1.63 -4.94
CA PRO A 124 -2.74 0.94 -4.73
C PRO A 124 -2.90 -0.20 -3.72
N HIS A 125 -2.43 -1.39 -4.10
CA HIS A 125 -2.49 -2.62 -3.33
C HIS A 125 -1.61 -2.60 -2.07
N SER A 126 -0.58 -1.73 -2.01
CA SER A 126 0.37 -1.63 -0.90
C SER A 126 1.05 -0.24 -0.84
N GLY A 127 2.02 -0.08 0.07
CA GLY A 127 2.86 1.13 0.10
C GLY A 127 3.90 1.19 -1.03
N ALA A 128 4.32 0.05 -1.57
CA ALA A 128 5.41 0.01 -2.55
C ALA A 128 4.95 0.43 -3.95
N ASP A 129 3.79 -0.06 -4.36
CA ASP A 129 3.09 0.34 -5.58
C ASP A 129 2.46 1.73 -5.44
N ALA A 130 2.04 2.18 -4.25
CA ALA A 130 1.65 3.58 -4.06
C ALA A 130 2.80 4.54 -4.40
N ASN A 131 4.02 4.26 -3.94
CA ASN A 131 5.22 5.03 -4.33
C ASN A 131 5.46 4.96 -5.84
N LEU A 132 5.34 3.78 -6.45
CA LEU A 132 5.50 3.62 -7.90
C LEU A 132 4.48 4.45 -8.69
N VAL A 133 3.20 4.43 -8.30
CA VAL A 133 2.14 5.24 -8.91
C VAL A 133 2.47 6.73 -8.78
N ALA A 134 2.89 7.19 -7.60
CA ALA A 134 3.28 8.58 -7.39
C ALA A 134 4.46 8.99 -8.29
N PHE A 135 5.50 8.15 -8.38
CA PHE A 135 6.64 8.35 -9.26
C PHE A 135 6.24 8.45 -10.72
N LEU A 136 5.50 7.48 -11.23
CA LEU A 136 5.05 7.46 -12.63
C LEU A 136 4.13 8.65 -12.94
N THR A 137 3.32 9.08 -11.98
CA THR A 137 2.46 10.26 -12.12
C THR A 137 3.29 11.53 -12.27
N ILE A 138 4.31 11.73 -11.42
CA ILE A 138 5.21 12.89 -11.51
C ILE A 138 5.99 12.87 -12.83
N LEU A 139 6.56 11.71 -13.20
CA LEU A 139 7.27 11.52 -14.45
C LEU A 139 6.40 11.82 -15.67
N SER A 140 5.18 11.30 -15.68
CA SER A 140 4.22 11.57 -16.75
C SER A 140 3.90 13.07 -16.82
N ALA A 141 3.64 13.69 -15.67
CA ALA A 141 3.24 15.09 -15.58
C ALA A 141 4.35 16.08 -15.94
N LYS A 142 5.58 15.83 -15.49
CA LYS A 142 6.70 16.78 -15.56
C LYS A 142 7.67 16.52 -16.70
N VAL A 143 7.67 15.32 -17.28
CA VAL A 143 8.63 14.93 -18.33
C VAL A 143 7.91 14.46 -19.58
N GLN A 144 7.07 13.41 -19.46
CA GLN A 144 6.44 12.79 -20.63
C GLN A 144 5.52 13.76 -21.38
N ARG A 145 4.54 14.38 -20.69
CA ARG A 145 3.57 15.27 -21.33
C ARG A 145 4.20 16.52 -21.96
N PRO A 146 5.14 17.23 -21.30
CA PRO A 146 5.86 18.33 -21.94
C PRO A 146 6.60 17.90 -23.20
N LEU A 147 7.36 16.78 -23.15
CA LEU A 147 8.13 16.31 -24.30
C LEU A 147 7.23 15.87 -25.46
N LEU A 148 6.10 15.20 -25.17
CA LEU A 148 5.11 14.88 -26.20
C LEU A 148 4.58 16.13 -26.89
N ARG A 149 4.32 17.22 -26.16
CA ARG A 149 3.90 18.50 -26.75
C ARG A 149 5.00 19.11 -27.64
N GLU A 150 6.26 19.06 -27.22
CA GLU A 150 7.39 19.52 -28.04
C GLU A 150 7.50 18.73 -29.36
N LEU A 151 7.14 17.45 -29.34
CA LEU A 151 7.07 16.57 -30.51
C LEU A 151 5.75 16.71 -31.30
N ASN A 152 4.86 17.64 -30.92
CA ASN A 152 3.52 17.80 -31.48
C ASN A 152 2.66 16.52 -31.43
N LEU A 153 2.82 15.73 -30.37
CA LEU A 153 2.07 14.50 -30.11
C LEU A 153 1.14 14.72 -28.91
N GLU A 154 -0.17 14.65 -29.15
CA GLU A 154 -1.17 14.70 -28.06
C GLU A 154 -1.46 13.32 -27.45
N ASP A 155 -1.30 12.27 -28.26
CA ASP A 155 -1.58 10.88 -27.89
C ASP A 155 -0.31 10.02 -28.06
N PRO A 156 0.25 9.46 -26.97
CA PRO A 156 1.46 8.66 -27.03
C PRO A 156 1.32 7.39 -27.89
N SER A 157 0.09 6.87 -28.10
CA SER A 157 -0.12 5.70 -28.96
C SER A 157 0.18 5.97 -30.44
N LYS A 158 0.21 7.26 -30.83
CA LYS A 158 0.53 7.71 -32.19
C LYS A 158 2.01 8.02 -32.41
N ALA A 159 2.82 7.93 -31.36
CA ALA A 159 4.26 8.19 -31.46
C ALA A 159 4.94 7.18 -32.37
N SER A 160 5.87 7.63 -33.21
CA SER A 160 6.77 6.71 -33.93
C SER A 160 7.62 5.92 -32.94
N ARG A 161 8.21 4.80 -33.37
CA ARG A 161 9.11 4.01 -32.50
C ARG A 161 10.30 4.83 -32.00
N GLU A 162 10.79 5.76 -32.83
CA GLU A 162 11.91 6.64 -32.52
C GLU A 162 11.50 7.71 -31.50
N ASP A 163 10.41 8.44 -31.75
CA ASP A 163 9.88 9.44 -30.82
C ASP A 163 9.57 8.81 -29.46
N TRP A 164 8.94 7.63 -29.47
CA TRP A 164 8.64 6.92 -28.24
C TRP A 164 9.90 6.46 -27.52
N ALA A 165 10.97 6.08 -28.23
CA ALA A 165 12.26 5.75 -27.61
C ALA A 165 12.88 6.97 -26.92
N THR A 166 12.83 8.13 -27.56
CA THR A 166 13.26 9.42 -26.98
C THR A 166 12.47 9.73 -25.70
N VAL A 167 11.14 9.60 -25.74
CA VAL A 167 10.28 9.83 -24.58
C VAL A 167 10.60 8.87 -23.43
N ARG A 168 10.73 7.56 -23.70
CA ARG A 168 11.06 6.57 -22.66
C ARG A 168 12.43 6.83 -22.04
N ALA A 169 13.42 7.21 -22.83
CA ALA A 169 14.76 7.51 -22.34
C ALA A 169 14.76 8.75 -21.42
N ALA A 170 13.99 9.79 -21.78
CA ALA A 170 13.85 10.97 -20.94
C ALA A 170 13.12 10.66 -19.62
N VAL A 171 12.06 9.85 -19.67
CA VAL A 171 11.25 9.50 -18.50
C VAL A 171 12.02 8.69 -17.45
N HIS A 172 12.80 7.69 -17.85
CA HIS A 172 13.48 6.77 -16.92
C HIS A 172 14.88 7.18 -16.48
N ASN A 173 15.26 8.45 -16.67
CA ASN A 173 16.58 8.97 -16.31
C ASN A 173 16.50 10.25 -15.48
N GLN A 174 15.42 10.40 -14.71
CA GLN A 174 15.22 11.55 -13.84
C GLN A 174 15.91 11.33 -12.50
N ARG A 175 16.27 12.42 -11.84
CA ARG A 175 16.96 12.37 -10.55
C ARG A 175 15.97 12.25 -9.39
N LEU A 176 16.20 11.28 -8.53
CA LEU A 176 15.49 11.10 -7.25
C LEU A 176 16.49 11.38 -6.12
N LEU A 177 16.11 12.22 -5.15
CA LEU A 177 16.85 12.39 -3.90
C LEU A 177 16.02 11.88 -2.73
N SER A 178 16.54 10.95 -1.95
CA SER A 178 15.78 10.27 -0.89
C SER A 178 16.66 9.92 0.33
N LEU A 179 16.02 9.56 1.46
CA LEU A 179 16.76 9.11 2.64
C LEU A 179 17.40 7.74 2.35
N ASP A 180 18.72 7.66 2.59
CA ASP A 180 19.51 6.44 2.47
C ASP A 180 18.94 5.26 3.28
N TYR A 181 19.00 4.06 2.69
CA TYR A 181 18.44 2.83 3.28
C TYR A 181 19.07 2.53 4.65
N TYR A 182 20.40 2.63 4.77
CA TYR A 182 21.12 2.36 6.02
C TYR A 182 20.93 3.46 7.07
N SER A 183 20.37 4.60 6.66
CA SER A 183 20.08 5.76 7.50
C SER A 183 18.61 5.82 7.95
N GLY A 184 17.84 4.76 7.72
CA GLY A 184 16.43 4.66 8.10
C GLY A 184 15.43 4.83 6.95
N GLY A 185 15.90 4.91 5.71
CA GLY A 185 15.07 4.93 4.51
C GLY A 185 14.25 3.64 4.29
N HIS A 186 13.71 3.49 3.09
CA HIS A 186 12.91 2.31 2.69
C HIS A 186 13.42 1.77 1.35
N LEU A 187 13.14 0.50 1.04
CA LEU A 187 13.58 -0.14 -0.20
C LEU A 187 13.13 0.61 -1.46
N THR A 188 11.93 1.20 -1.42
CA THR A 188 11.32 1.95 -2.54
C THR A 188 11.92 3.34 -2.74
N HIS A 189 12.85 3.76 -1.89
CA HIS A 189 13.51 5.06 -1.98
C HIS A 189 14.71 5.03 -2.94
N GLY A 190 14.84 4.01 -3.80
CA GLY A 190 15.99 3.87 -4.70
C GLY A 190 17.06 2.90 -4.22
N TYR A 191 16.71 1.91 -3.37
CA TYR A 191 17.63 0.80 -3.08
C TYR A 191 17.96 0.05 -4.37
N ARG A 192 19.23 -0.32 -4.59
CA ARG A 192 19.76 -0.85 -5.87
C ARG A 192 19.04 -2.07 -6.46
N HIS A 193 18.32 -2.83 -5.63
CA HIS A 193 17.55 -4.01 -6.06
C HIS A 193 16.06 -3.73 -6.23
N ASN A 194 15.61 -2.50 -5.97
CA ASN A 194 14.22 -2.10 -6.12
C ASN A 194 14.00 -1.44 -7.49
N ILE A 195 12.78 -1.56 -8.04
CA ILE A 195 12.42 -0.95 -9.32
C ILE A 195 12.69 0.56 -9.36
N SER A 196 12.56 1.27 -8.24
CA SER A 196 12.88 2.70 -8.15
C SER A 196 14.31 3.04 -8.58
N SER A 197 15.32 2.19 -8.32
CA SER A 197 16.68 2.45 -8.79
C SER A 197 16.89 2.17 -10.28
N HIS A 198 15.94 1.51 -10.94
CA HIS A 198 15.94 1.33 -12.40
C HIS A 198 15.19 2.44 -13.12
N LEU A 199 14.29 3.14 -12.42
CA LEU A 199 13.50 4.24 -12.97
C LEU A 199 14.20 5.61 -12.85
N PHE A 200 15.15 5.75 -11.92
CA PHE A 200 15.76 7.03 -11.55
C PHE A 200 17.28 6.94 -11.42
N ASP A 201 17.95 8.06 -11.70
CA ASP A 201 19.30 8.34 -11.18
C ASP A 201 19.17 8.73 -9.70
N VAL A 202 19.40 7.77 -8.81
CA VAL A 202 19.14 7.92 -7.37
C VAL A 202 20.33 8.52 -6.66
N HIS A 203 20.08 9.63 -5.97
CA HIS A 203 20.96 10.27 -5.00
C HIS A 203 20.37 10.08 -3.61
N THR A 204 21.21 10.01 -2.58
CA THR A 204 20.73 9.86 -1.21
C THR A 204 21.23 10.97 -0.31
N TYR A 205 20.39 11.39 0.62
CA TYR A 205 20.81 12.13 1.81
C TYR A 205 20.79 11.19 3.01
N SER A 206 21.55 11.52 4.04
CA SER A 206 21.76 10.67 5.21
C SER A 206 21.64 11.48 6.49
N VAL A 207 21.64 10.77 7.62
CA VAL A 207 21.77 11.38 8.94
C VAL A 207 23.22 11.76 9.19
N ASP A 208 23.40 12.76 10.04
CA ASP A 208 24.70 13.07 10.62
C ASP A 208 25.16 11.91 11.53
N PRO A 209 26.39 11.37 11.37
CA PRO A 209 26.83 10.20 12.12
C PRO A 209 26.96 10.41 13.64
N GLU A 210 27.09 11.64 14.12
CA GLU A 210 27.26 11.94 15.54
C GLU A 210 25.89 12.16 16.20
N THR A 211 25.11 13.08 15.65
CA THR A 211 23.80 13.48 16.17
C THR A 211 22.70 12.49 15.81
N LYS A 212 22.91 11.65 14.77
CA LYS A 212 21.90 10.77 14.16
C LYS A 212 20.68 11.54 13.64
N LEU A 213 20.82 12.83 13.34
CA LEU A 213 19.74 13.67 12.81
C LEU A 213 19.96 13.99 11.34
N ILE A 214 18.88 14.19 10.58
CA ILE A 214 18.99 14.73 9.23
C ILE A 214 19.42 16.21 9.33
N ASN A 215 20.56 16.54 8.74
CA ASN A 215 21.03 17.92 8.65
C ASN A 215 20.33 18.62 7.46
N LEU A 216 19.34 19.46 7.76
CA LEU A 216 18.52 20.14 6.75
C LEU A 216 19.29 21.19 5.93
N ASP A 217 20.30 21.83 6.50
CA ASP A 217 21.12 22.79 5.76
C ASP A 217 21.99 22.08 4.73
N ARG A 218 22.58 20.94 5.11
CA ARG A 218 23.31 20.06 4.18
C ARG A 218 22.38 19.50 3.09
N LEU A 219 21.18 19.05 3.47
CA LEU A 219 20.17 18.59 2.50
C LEU A 219 19.82 19.69 1.50
N ARG A 220 19.65 20.94 1.96
CA ARG A 220 19.40 22.09 1.07
C ARG A 220 20.55 22.32 0.09
N THR A 221 21.80 22.28 0.54
CA THR A 221 22.96 22.38 -0.36
C THR A 221 22.93 21.28 -1.42
N GLN A 222 22.69 20.03 -1.00
CA GLN A 222 22.61 18.88 -1.90
C GLN A 222 21.46 19.01 -2.92
N LEU A 223 20.32 19.56 -2.52
CA LEU A 223 19.20 19.83 -3.43
C LEU A 223 19.60 20.78 -4.58
N HIS A 224 20.40 21.82 -4.29
CA HIS A 224 20.88 22.75 -5.31
C HIS A 224 21.94 22.14 -6.25
N GLU A 225 22.75 21.21 -5.75
CA GLU A 225 23.77 20.49 -6.51
C GLU A 225 23.15 19.41 -7.41
N VAL A 226 22.33 18.54 -6.81
CA VAL A 226 21.71 17.38 -7.50
C VAL A 226 20.58 17.84 -8.43
N ARG A 227 19.81 18.85 -8.03
CA ARG A 227 18.60 19.31 -8.73
C ARG A 227 17.67 18.14 -9.07
N PRO A 228 17.20 17.38 -8.06
CA PRO A 228 16.35 16.23 -8.31
C PRO A 228 14.99 16.68 -8.84
N LEU A 229 14.37 15.85 -9.70
CA LEU A 229 12.98 16.04 -10.06
C LEU A 229 12.06 15.73 -8.87
N ILE A 230 12.45 14.75 -8.05
CA ILE A 230 11.69 14.30 -6.87
C ILE A 230 12.60 14.30 -5.64
N LEU A 231 12.17 15.02 -4.61
CA LEU A 231 12.65 14.85 -3.25
C LEU A 231 11.66 13.95 -2.49
N LEU A 232 12.10 12.76 -2.08
CA LEU A 232 11.28 11.85 -1.29
C LEU A 232 11.61 12.01 0.19
N ALA A 233 10.65 12.57 0.94
CA ALA A 233 10.75 12.81 2.38
C ALA A 233 9.89 11.80 3.17
N GLY A 234 10.49 10.66 3.51
CA GLY A 234 9.85 9.58 4.28
C GLY A 234 10.89 8.59 4.79
N TYR A 235 10.51 7.75 5.76
CA TYR A 235 11.44 6.82 6.41
C TYR A 235 10.70 5.62 7.01
N SER A 236 11.42 4.52 7.19
CA SER A 236 10.95 3.32 7.91
C SER A 236 11.46 3.31 9.35
N ALA A 237 12.73 3.72 9.55
CA ALA A 237 13.43 3.56 10.82
C ALA A 237 14.18 4.84 11.21
N TYR A 238 13.42 5.91 11.51
CA TYR A 238 13.96 7.17 11.99
C TYR A 238 13.09 7.70 13.17
N PRO A 239 13.66 7.90 14.37
CA PRO A 239 12.86 8.12 15.59
C PRO A 239 12.49 9.59 15.83
N ARG A 240 12.55 10.44 14.80
CA ARG A 240 12.30 11.89 14.89
C ARG A 240 11.37 12.33 13.78
N LYS A 241 10.50 13.31 14.09
CA LYS A 241 9.61 13.92 13.10
C LYS A 241 10.43 14.70 12.06
N LEU A 242 10.01 14.64 10.80
CA LEU A 242 10.52 15.53 9.77
C LEU A 242 9.95 16.94 9.95
N ASN A 243 10.78 17.94 9.70
CA ASN A 243 10.34 19.33 9.65
C ASN A 243 9.97 19.72 8.22
N PHE A 244 8.74 19.40 7.81
CA PHE A 244 8.24 19.67 6.45
C PHE A 244 8.18 21.16 6.10
N ALA A 245 8.11 22.06 7.09
CA ALA A 245 8.12 23.50 6.84
C ALA A 245 9.52 24.05 6.47
N LYS A 246 10.58 23.31 6.80
CA LYS A 246 11.98 23.67 6.47
C LYS A 246 12.55 22.94 5.25
N LEU A 247 12.02 21.74 4.99
CA LEU A 247 12.29 20.94 3.79
C LEU A 247 11.89 21.72 2.53
#